data_AF-A0A1Z1W2G3-F1
#
_entry.id   AF-A0A1Z1W2G3-F1
#
_cell.length_a   1.000
_cell.length_b   1.000
_cell.length_c   1.000
_cell.angle_alpha   90.00
_cell.angle_beta   90.00
_cell.angle_gamma   90.00
#
_symmetry.space_group_name_H-M   'P 1'
#
loop_
_entity.id
_entity.type
_entity.pdbx_description
1 polymer ?
#
loop_
_entity_poly.entity_id
_entity_poly.type
_entity_poly.pdbx_seq_one_letter_code
_entity_poly.pdbx_strand_id
1 'polypeptide(L)'
;MCRTAVRAAVGWVRYAARWERVCVRHERWLLDADADQELEYLDLRGLPEVIAAQRRWAGCGAGAVHAKVEPERVFALAYAVVARWWEQALHWEHERIWPRRLHQVAGGNAGGDLERWRIVGRDAVIFPEVVAVAEALLDPPWRNCCGSTAERSGRGRCPPTKAFCRRLGERVGREWLGPLAATDHGSPLFAWKGALVRARRGQSEPAGFADDPWWVRQEHQPATMAGQLRVRVKEKKAPGSGTRWRSTVPAEQRMWIENLISDAEEQLTQLRGRPCRVYL
;
A
#
# COMPACT_ATOMS: atom_id res chain seq x y z
N MET A 1 1.36 17.25 -20.49
CA MET A 1 0.09 17.81 -21.01
C MET A 1 -1.08 17.30 -20.16
N CYS A 2 -1.68 18.16 -19.34
CA CYS A 2 -2.87 17.84 -18.54
C CYS A 2 -4.10 18.34 -19.31
N ARG A 3 -4.83 17.45 -19.99
CA ARG A 3 -6.13 17.78 -20.59
C ARG A 3 -7.22 17.25 -19.68
N THR A 4 -7.61 18.04 -18.70
CA THR A 4 -8.96 18.00 -18.15
C THR A 4 -9.84 18.80 -19.09
N ALA A 5 -10.53 18.14 -20.01
CA ALA A 5 -11.68 18.72 -20.69
C ALA A 5 -12.92 18.21 -19.95
N VAL A 6 -13.57 19.08 -19.18
CA VAL A 6 -14.93 18.82 -18.73
C VAL A 6 -15.87 19.30 -19.81
N ARG A 7 -16.74 18.38 -20.23
CA ARG A 7 -18.07 18.56 -20.85
C ARG A 7 -18.20 18.18 -22.34
N ALA A 8 -18.14 16.89 -22.60
CA ALA A 8 -19.09 16.17 -23.44
C ALA A 8 -19.01 14.68 -23.05
N ALA A 9 -20.16 14.01 -22.96
CA ALA A 9 -20.25 12.60 -22.64
C ALA A 9 -19.31 11.78 -23.56
N VAL A 10 -18.34 11.10 -22.94
CA VAL A 10 -17.48 9.98 -23.38
C VAL A 10 -16.20 10.13 -22.56
N GLY A 11 -16.16 9.42 -21.43
CA GLY A 11 -15.01 9.44 -20.52
C GLY A 11 -13.79 8.84 -21.19
N TRP A 12 -12.77 9.67 -21.41
CA TRP A 12 -11.47 9.19 -21.91
C TRP A 12 -10.76 8.44 -20.78
N VAL A 13 -10.89 7.11 -20.81
CA VAL A 13 -10.19 6.18 -19.93
C VAL A 13 -8.71 6.20 -20.31
N ARG A 14 -7.87 6.75 -19.43
CA ARG A 14 -6.42 6.59 -19.56
C ARG A 14 -5.97 5.42 -18.70
N TYR A 15 -5.48 4.37 -19.36
CA TYR A 15 -4.60 3.37 -18.75
C TYR A 15 -3.25 4.03 -18.42
N ALA A 16 -3.27 4.94 -17.45
CA ALA A 16 -2.10 5.63 -16.96
C ALA A 16 -1.40 4.72 -15.95
N ALA A 17 -0.06 4.66 -16.05
CA ALA A 17 0.72 3.97 -15.05
C ALA A 17 0.47 4.59 -13.68
N ARG A 18 0.63 3.82 -12.59
CA ARG A 18 0.21 4.26 -11.24
C ARG A 18 0.83 5.60 -10.82
N TRP A 19 2.07 5.87 -11.21
CA TRP A 19 2.77 7.13 -10.95
C TRP A 19 2.33 8.30 -11.86
N GLU A 20 1.57 8.05 -12.92
CA GLU A 20 1.04 9.09 -13.81
C GLU A 20 -0.34 9.59 -13.37
N ARG A 21 -0.93 8.95 -12.34
CA ARG A 21 -2.26 9.26 -11.79
C ARG A 21 -2.25 10.51 -10.90
N VAL A 22 -1.08 10.98 -10.48
CA VAL A 22 -0.94 12.22 -9.69
C VAL A 22 -1.03 13.43 -10.61
N CYS A 23 -2.09 14.22 -10.44
CA CYS A 23 -2.20 15.54 -11.04
C CYS A 23 -1.68 16.61 -10.06
N VAL A 24 -0.41 17.02 -10.21
CA VAL A 24 0.22 18.04 -9.34
C VAL A 24 -0.50 19.39 -9.41
N ARG A 25 -0.99 19.78 -10.59
CA ARG A 25 -1.68 21.07 -10.78
C ARG A 25 -3.00 21.16 -10.02
N HIS A 26 -3.76 20.07 -9.97
CA HIS A 26 -5.07 20.03 -9.36
C HIS A 26 -5.07 19.37 -7.99
N GLU A 27 -3.91 18.89 -7.54
CA GLU A 27 -3.73 18.14 -6.28
C GLU A 27 -4.73 16.98 -6.17
N ARG A 28 -4.80 16.18 -7.24
CA ARG A 28 -5.72 15.05 -7.36
C ARG A 28 -5.00 13.77 -7.73
N TRP A 29 -5.46 12.66 -7.16
CA TRP A 29 -5.10 11.32 -7.60
C TRP A 29 -6.23 10.75 -8.44
N LEU A 30 -5.97 10.45 -9.72
CA LEU A 30 -6.96 9.82 -10.60
C LEU A 30 -7.11 8.33 -10.25
N LEU A 31 -8.35 7.87 -10.12
CA LEU A 31 -8.63 6.48 -9.79
C LEU A 31 -8.55 5.56 -11.01
N ASP A 32 -8.35 4.26 -10.73
CA ASP A 32 -8.20 3.25 -11.77
C ASP A 32 -9.53 3.02 -12.49
N ALA A 33 -9.55 3.15 -13.81
CA ALA A 33 -10.79 3.08 -14.58
C ALA A 33 -11.49 1.72 -14.48
N ASP A 34 -10.74 0.63 -14.26
CA ASP A 34 -11.28 -0.73 -14.19
C ASP A 34 -11.98 -1.04 -12.84
N ALA A 35 -12.00 -0.09 -11.91
CA ALA A 35 -12.46 -0.32 -10.54
C ALA A 35 -13.96 -0.07 -10.29
N ASP A 36 -14.75 0.28 -11.31
CA ASP A 36 -16.22 0.54 -11.23
C ASP A 36 -16.60 1.29 -9.94
N GLN A 37 -15.96 2.44 -9.71
CA GLN A 37 -16.13 3.25 -8.52
C GLN A 37 -16.88 4.55 -8.86
N GLU A 38 -17.54 5.13 -7.85
CA GLU A 38 -18.24 6.42 -8.00
C GLU A 38 -17.28 7.61 -7.93
N LEU A 39 -16.09 7.41 -7.34
CA LEU A 39 -15.10 8.45 -7.17
C LEU A 39 -14.22 8.51 -8.42
N GLU A 40 -14.17 9.66 -9.08
CA GLU A 40 -13.25 9.89 -10.21
C GLU A 40 -11.82 10.19 -9.72
N TYR A 41 -11.70 10.83 -8.56
CA TYR A 41 -10.42 11.26 -7.99
C TYR A 41 -10.42 11.27 -6.47
N LEU A 42 -9.22 11.26 -5.90
CA LEU A 42 -8.95 11.52 -4.49
C LEU A 42 -8.30 12.89 -4.32
N ASP A 43 -8.68 13.61 -3.27
CA ASP A 43 -8.12 14.92 -2.94
C ASP A 43 -6.76 14.76 -2.23
N LEU A 44 -5.74 15.44 -2.74
CA LEU A 44 -4.38 15.42 -2.21
C LEU A 44 -3.99 16.72 -1.48
N ARG A 45 -4.90 17.70 -1.34
CA ARG A 45 -4.61 18.99 -0.67
C ARG A 45 -4.07 18.81 0.76
N GLY A 46 -4.49 17.75 1.45
CA GLY A 46 -4.00 17.39 2.79
C GLY A 46 -2.72 16.55 2.82
N LEU A 47 -2.14 16.25 1.66
CA LEU A 47 -1.04 15.29 1.46
C LEU A 47 0.10 15.86 0.59
N PRO A 48 0.80 16.91 1.05
CA PRO A 48 1.93 17.48 0.32
C PRO A 48 3.04 16.46 0.03
N GLU A 49 3.18 15.42 0.86
CA GLU A 49 4.14 14.33 0.67
C GLU A 49 3.94 13.55 -0.64
N VAL A 50 2.70 13.42 -1.14
CA VAL A 50 2.41 12.71 -2.40
C VAL A 50 2.90 13.54 -3.58
N ILE A 51 2.73 14.86 -3.51
CA ILE A 51 3.22 15.79 -4.53
C ILE A 51 4.75 15.85 -4.52
N ALA A 52 5.37 15.89 -3.35
CA ALA A 52 6.83 15.82 -3.21
C ALA A 52 7.38 14.50 -3.78
N ALA A 53 6.72 13.38 -3.49
CA ALA A 53 7.06 12.08 -4.05
C ALA A 53 6.95 12.05 -5.58
N GLN A 54 5.93 12.69 -6.16
CA GLN A 54 5.78 12.75 -7.62
C GLN A 54 6.96 13.46 -8.28
N ARG A 55 7.44 14.55 -7.68
CA ARG A 55 8.61 15.29 -8.18
C ARG A 55 9.88 14.45 -8.10
N ARG A 56 10.07 13.75 -6.98
CA ARG A 56 11.19 12.82 -6.79
C ARG A 56 11.18 11.67 -7.79
N TRP A 57 10.02 11.10 -8.07
CA TRP A 57 9.87 10.02 -9.04
C TRP A 57 10.38 10.39 -10.44
N ALA A 58 10.22 11.65 -10.86
CA ALA A 58 10.78 12.12 -12.13
C ALA A 58 12.32 11.97 -12.17
N GLY A 59 13.00 12.21 -11.04
CA GLY A 59 14.43 11.95 -10.88
C GLY A 59 14.77 10.46 -10.83
N CYS A 60 13.93 9.64 -10.16
CA CYS A 60 14.10 8.19 -10.11
C CYS A 60 14.04 7.55 -11.50
N GLY A 61 13.11 8.01 -12.35
CA GLY A 61 13.00 7.54 -13.74
C GLY A 61 14.30 7.74 -14.51
N ALA A 62 14.91 8.93 -14.40
CA ALA A 62 16.22 9.19 -15.00
C ALA A 62 17.32 8.29 -14.41
N GLY A 63 17.31 8.07 -13.09
CA GLY A 63 18.24 7.16 -12.41
C GLY A 63 18.10 5.69 -12.84
N ALA A 64 16.88 5.24 -13.09
CA ALA A 64 16.58 3.89 -13.59
C ALA A 64 17.13 3.70 -15.02
N VAL A 65 16.90 4.68 -15.89
CA VAL A 65 17.46 4.67 -17.26
C VAL A 65 18.98 4.65 -17.23
N HIS A 66 19.62 5.46 -16.38
CA HIS A 66 21.07 5.42 -16.20
C HIS A 66 21.57 4.06 -15.69
N ALA A 67 20.79 3.41 -14.85
CA ALA A 67 21.03 2.06 -14.36
C ALA A 67 20.73 0.94 -15.39
N LYS A 68 20.26 1.28 -16.60
CA LYS A 68 19.78 0.35 -17.63
C LYS A 68 18.64 -0.55 -17.14
N VAL A 69 17.73 0.02 -16.35
CA VAL A 69 16.54 -0.65 -15.83
C VAL A 69 15.32 0.16 -16.23
N GLU A 70 14.29 -0.51 -16.74
CA GLU A 70 13.00 0.13 -17.04
C GLU A 70 12.37 0.72 -15.75
N PRO A 71 12.02 2.03 -15.73
CA PRO A 71 11.39 2.68 -14.57
C PRO A 71 10.15 1.95 -14.05
N GLU A 72 9.37 1.38 -14.96
CA GLU A 72 8.15 0.61 -14.70
C GLU A 72 8.44 -0.58 -13.79
N ARG A 73 9.56 -1.26 -14.03
CA ARG A 73 9.96 -2.46 -13.28
C ARG A 73 10.47 -2.12 -11.89
N VAL A 74 11.22 -1.03 -11.78
CA VAL A 74 11.64 -0.48 -10.48
C VAL A 74 10.42 -0.10 -9.65
N PHE A 75 9.47 0.60 -10.28
CA PHE A 75 8.22 0.97 -9.62
C PHE A 75 7.44 -0.25 -9.19
N ALA A 76 7.26 -1.25 -10.07
CA ALA A 76 6.51 -2.45 -9.77
C ALA A 76 7.09 -3.20 -8.56
N LEU A 77 8.41 -3.33 -8.47
CA LEU A 77 9.07 -3.96 -7.34
C LEU A 77 8.90 -3.15 -6.05
N ALA A 78 9.16 -1.84 -6.10
CA ALA A 78 8.98 -0.96 -4.93
C ALA A 78 7.52 -0.97 -4.45
N TYR A 79 6.57 -0.92 -5.38
CA TYR A 79 5.15 -1.03 -5.10
C TYR A 79 4.79 -2.37 -4.47
N ALA A 80 5.33 -3.49 -4.95
CA ALA A 80 5.10 -4.80 -4.35
C ALA A 80 5.62 -4.89 -2.90
N VAL A 81 6.79 -4.32 -2.62
CA VAL A 81 7.34 -4.25 -1.26
C VAL A 81 6.42 -3.46 -0.34
N VAL A 82 6.05 -2.25 -0.74
CA VAL A 82 5.24 -1.37 0.11
C VAL A 82 3.80 -1.86 0.22
N ALA A 83 3.23 -2.46 -0.81
CA ALA A 83 1.91 -3.06 -0.75
C ALA A 83 1.88 -4.24 0.24
N ARG A 84 2.95 -5.06 0.31
CA ARG A 84 3.05 -6.10 1.33
C ARG A 84 3.07 -5.53 2.74
N TRP A 85 3.81 -4.44 2.96
CA TRP A 85 3.79 -3.72 4.23
C TRP A 85 2.42 -3.12 4.55
N TRP A 86 1.72 -2.58 3.55
CA TRP A 86 0.37 -2.05 3.69
C TRP A 86 -0.63 -3.09 4.20
N GLU A 87 -0.56 -4.32 3.69
CA GLU A 87 -1.42 -5.41 4.17
C GLU A 87 -1.12 -5.78 5.63
N GLN A 88 0.16 -5.74 6.05
CA GLN A 88 0.58 -6.03 7.43
C GLN A 88 0.31 -4.85 8.40
N ALA A 89 0.15 -3.64 7.88
CA ALA A 89 0.10 -2.40 8.65
C ALA A 89 -0.97 -2.36 9.75
N LEU A 90 -2.09 -3.09 9.58
CA LEU A 90 -3.14 -3.15 10.59
C LEU A 90 -2.69 -3.80 11.90
N HIS A 91 -1.64 -4.62 11.85
CA HIS A 91 -1.10 -5.32 13.00
C HIS A 91 0.10 -4.60 13.63
N TRP A 92 0.48 -3.44 13.09
CA TRP A 92 1.63 -2.67 13.58
C TRP A 92 1.16 -1.54 14.49
N GLU A 93 1.36 -1.71 15.79
CA GLU A 93 0.97 -0.71 16.82
C GLU A 93 1.62 0.68 16.58
N HIS A 94 2.80 0.69 15.96
CA HIS A 94 3.59 1.90 15.74
C HIS A 94 3.24 2.63 14.43
N GLU A 95 2.37 2.06 13.58
CA GLU A 95 2.00 2.66 12.29
C GLU A 95 0.93 3.75 12.49
N ARG A 96 1.37 5.01 12.40
CA ARG A 96 0.50 6.19 12.58
C ARG A 96 0.31 7.01 11.31
N ILE A 97 1.18 6.83 10.31
CA ILE A 97 1.25 7.70 9.15
C ILE A 97 0.16 7.29 8.14
N TRP A 98 0.11 6.01 7.79
CA TRP A 98 -0.83 5.48 6.82
C TRP A 98 -2.29 5.63 7.23
N PRO A 99 -2.71 5.29 8.47
CA PRO A 99 -4.07 5.57 8.94
C PRO A 99 -4.43 7.06 8.86
N ARG A 100 -3.52 7.95 9.28
CA ARG A 100 -3.74 9.40 9.22
C ARG A 100 -3.96 9.89 7.78
N ARG A 101 -3.09 9.49 6.85
CA ARG A 101 -3.22 9.85 5.42
C ARG A 101 -4.51 9.30 4.81
N LEU A 102 -4.88 8.08 5.20
CA LEU A 102 -6.12 7.46 4.73
C LEU A 102 -7.35 8.28 5.14
N HIS A 103 -7.39 8.76 6.39
CA HIS A 103 -8.43 9.66 6.84
C HIS A 103 -8.44 10.99 6.09
N GLN A 104 -7.28 11.57 5.79
CA GLN A 104 -7.18 12.80 5.00
C GLN A 104 -7.73 12.62 3.58
N VAL A 105 -7.37 11.52 2.91
CA VAL A 105 -7.90 11.14 1.58
C VAL A 105 -9.40 10.93 1.59
N ALA A 106 -9.94 10.44 2.71
CA ALA A 106 -11.37 10.23 2.90
C ALA A 106 -12.16 11.51 3.23
N GLY A 107 -11.55 12.70 3.15
CA GLY A 107 -12.20 13.97 3.50
C GLY A 107 -12.16 14.28 5.01
N GLY A 108 -11.22 13.68 5.75
CA GLY A 108 -10.97 13.93 7.17
C GLY A 108 -11.37 12.78 8.10
N ASN A 109 -12.34 11.96 7.72
CA ASN A 109 -12.72 10.76 8.46
C ASN A 109 -13.13 9.64 7.50
N ALA A 110 -12.53 8.46 7.65
CA ALA A 110 -12.84 7.31 6.80
C ALA A 110 -14.14 6.61 7.24
N GLY A 111 -14.66 6.96 8.43
CA GLY A 111 -15.94 6.51 8.95
C GLY A 111 -16.04 4.98 9.07
N GLY A 112 -17.28 4.48 9.04
CA GLY A 112 -17.60 3.05 9.09
C GLY A 112 -17.21 2.26 7.84
N ASP A 113 -16.55 2.88 6.86
CA ASP A 113 -16.13 2.22 5.61
C ASP A 113 -14.60 2.22 5.42
N LEU A 114 -13.87 2.09 6.53
CA LEU A 114 -12.40 2.05 6.57
C LEU A 114 -11.82 1.04 5.58
N GLU A 115 -12.41 -0.15 5.46
CA GLU A 115 -11.95 -1.18 4.52
C GLU A 115 -12.08 -0.75 3.05
N ARG A 116 -13.13 0.00 2.66
CA ARG A 116 -13.21 0.56 1.29
C ARG A 116 -12.07 1.52 1.07
N TRP A 117 -11.88 2.43 2.02
CA TRP A 117 -10.83 3.42 1.94
C TRP A 117 -9.47 2.74 1.86
N ARG A 118 -9.26 1.64 2.57
CA ARG A 118 -8.01 0.87 2.47
C ARG A 118 -7.74 0.29 1.09
N ILE A 119 -8.77 0.04 0.29
CA ILE A 119 -8.63 -0.44 -1.08
C ILE A 119 -8.47 0.75 -2.04
N VAL A 120 -9.35 1.73 -1.96
CA VAL A 120 -9.42 2.87 -2.90
C VAL A 120 -8.26 3.85 -2.69
N GLY A 121 -7.95 4.16 -1.43
CA GLY A 121 -6.91 5.11 -1.03
C GLY A 121 -5.51 4.54 -1.02
N ARG A 122 -5.33 3.21 -1.11
CA ARG A 122 -4.02 2.54 -0.97
C ARG A 122 -2.95 3.23 -1.79
N ASP A 123 -3.16 3.30 -3.11
CA ASP A 123 -2.14 3.74 -4.05
C ASP A 123 -1.69 5.17 -3.76
N ALA A 124 -2.62 6.07 -3.43
CA ALA A 124 -2.31 7.44 -3.04
C ALA A 124 -1.57 7.52 -1.70
N VAL A 125 -2.00 6.75 -0.70
CA VAL A 125 -1.46 6.79 0.67
C VAL A 125 -0.04 6.24 0.75
N ILE A 126 0.25 5.17 0.00
CA ILE A 126 1.55 4.49 0.02
C ILE A 126 2.55 5.07 -0.97
N PHE A 127 2.09 5.90 -1.92
CA PHE A 127 2.93 6.44 -3.00
C PHE A 127 4.25 7.08 -2.50
N PRO A 128 4.28 7.88 -1.42
CA PRO A 128 5.52 8.45 -0.91
C PRO A 128 6.55 7.41 -0.50
N GLU A 129 6.11 6.32 0.12
CA GLU A 129 6.97 5.20 0.50
C GLU A 129 7.44 4.41 -0.72
N VAL A 130 6.58 4.22 -1.73
CA VAL A 130 6.95 3.54 -2.99
C VAL A 130 8.10 4.26 -3.67
N VAL A 131 8.03 5.59 -3.78
CA VAL A 131 9.10 6.39 -4.37
C VAL A 131 10.38 6.30 -3.53
N ALA A 132 10.29 6.41 -2.21
CA ALA A 132 11.45 6.31 -1.31
C ALA A 132 12.13 4.93 -1.38
N VAL A 133 11.35 3.84 -1.49
CA VAL A 133 11.85 2.48 -1.70
C VAL A 133 12.51 2.36 -3.08
N ALA A 134 11.90 2.90 -4.13
CA ALA A 134 12.48 2.85 -5.48
C ALA A 134 13.83 3.58 -5.55
N GLU A 135 13.94 4.77 -4.95
CA GLU A 135 15.22 5.50 -4.81
C GLU A 135 16.28 4.62 -4.12
N ALA A 136 15.88 3.96 -3.04
CA ALA A 136 16.71 3.01 -2.31
C ALA A 136 17.19 1.82 -3.14
N LEU A 137 16.31 1.23 -3.95
CA LEU A 137 16.67 0.11 -4.81
C LEU A 137 17.63 0.53 -5.94
N LEU A 138 17.54 1.78 -6.40
CA LEU A 138 18.41 2.34 -7.44
C LEU A 138 19.77 2.84 -6.92
N ASP A 139 19.85 3.16 -5.62
CA ASP A 139 21.03 3.72 -4.96
C ASP A 139 22.29 2.84 -5.19
N PRO A 140 23.32 3.31 -5.93
CA PRO A 140 24.48 2.49 -6.29
C PRO A 140 25.24 1.90 -5.09
N PRO A 141 25.51 2.64 -3.99
CA PRO A 141 26.04 2.07 -2.76
C PRO A 141 25.19 0.91 -2.23
N TRP A 142 23.86 0.97 -2.33
CA TRP A 142 22.99 -0.10 -1.85
C TRP A 142 23.04 -1.34 -2.73
N ARG A 143 23.01 -1.15 -4.06
CA ARG A 143 23.19 -2.26 -5.01
C ARG A 143 24.55 -2.90 -4.83
N ASN A 144 25.62 -2.11 -4.71
CA ASN A 144 26.99 -2.58 -4.52
C ASN A 144 27.17 -3.31 -3.20
N CYS A 145 26.57 -2.80 -2.12
CA CYS A 145 26.55 -3.44 -0.82
C CYS A 145 25.88 -4.82 -0.87
N CYS A 146 24.63 -4.92 -1.33
CA CYS A 146 23.81 -6.14 -1.24
C CYS A 146 24.39 -7.40 -1.90
N GLY A 147 25.36 -7.26 -2.80
CA GLY A 147 25.97 -8.38 -3.52
C GLY A 147 27.47 -8.57 -3.26
N SER A 148 28.01 -8.10 -2.13
CA SER A 148 29.36 -8.48 -1.70
C SER A 148 29.29 -9.75 -0.86
N THR A 149 29.91 -10.83 -1.35
CA THR A 149 30.00 -12.15 -0.69
C THR A 149 31.22 -12.30 0.21
N ALA A 150 32.07 -11.28 0.31
CA ALA A 150 33.34 -11.38 1.01
C ALA A 150 33.16 -11.13 2.52
N GLU A 151 33.06 -12.22 3.28
CA GLU A 151 33.47 -12.25 4.69
C GLU A 151 35.00 -12.18 4.86
N ARG A 152 35.79 -12.14 3.77
CA ARG A 152 37.26 -12.09 3.86
C ARG A 152 37.84 -10.74 3.42
N SER A 153 38.47 -10.10 4.41
CA SER A 153 39.48 -9.03 4.35
C SER A 153 39.13 -7.72 3.61
N GLY A 154 38.78 -6.71 4.42
CA GLY A 154 39.57 -5.47 4.41
C GLY A 154 39.32 -4.42 3.32
N ARG A 155 38.06 -4.15 2.91
CA ARG A 155 37.51 -2.83 2.50
C ARG A 155 36.23 -3.07 1.69
N GLY A 156 35.08 -2.88 2.32
CA GLY A 156 33.75 -3.00 1.69
C GLY A 156 32.96 -4.22 2.19
N ARG A 157 32.52 -4.19 3.46
CA ARG A 157 31.57 -5.18 3.98
C ARG A 157 30.15 -4.86 3.45
N CYS A 158 29.46 -5.87 2.92
CA CYS A 158 28.01 -5.83 2.80
C CYS A 158 27.43 -5.56 4.19
N PRO A 159 26.54 -4.58 4.36
CA PRO A 159 25.77 -4.45 5.58
C PRO A 159 24.95 -5.73 5.79
N PRO A 160 24.93 -6.32 7.00
CA PRO A 160 24.03 -7.43 7.28
C PRO A 160 22.59 -7.05 6.89
N THR A 161 21.76 -8.02 6.48
CA THR A 161 20.36 -7.79 6.05
C THR A 161 19.61 -6.86 7.01
N LYS A 162 19.84 -7.00 8.31
CA LYS A 162 19.28 -6.13 9.36
C LYS A 162 19.66 -4.65 9.19
N ALA A 163 20.92 -4.34 8.85
CA ALA A 163 21.38 -2.97 8.61
C ALA A 163 20.84 -2.37 7.30
N PHE A 164 20.56 -3.21 6.30
CA PHE A 164 19.86 -2.78 5.08
C PHE A 164 18.42 -2.39 5.39
N CYS A 165 17.66 -3.27 6.05
CA CYS A 165 16.28 -3.00 6.41
C CYS A 165 16.17 -1.81 7.39
N ARG A 166 17.11 -1.66 8.34
CA ARG A 166 17.17 -0.48 9.23
C ARG A 166 17.28 0.83 8.46
N ARG A 167 18.22 0.92 7.51
CA ARG A 167 18.38 2.11 6.66
C ARG A 167 17.17 2.37 5.76
N LEU A 168 16.51 1.31 5.31
CA LEU A 168 15.25 1.44 4.58
C LEU A 168 14.15 2.01 5.47
N GLY A 169 14.04 1.54 6.71
CA GLY A 169 13.16 2.11 7.74
C GLY A 169 13.44 3.60 7.97
N GLU A 170 14.69 3.97 8.22
CA GLU A 170 15.14 5.36 8.37
C GLU A 170 14.73 6.21 7.14
N ARG A 171 14.96 5.71 5.92
CA ARG A 171 14.65 6.42 4.67
C ARG A 171 13.15 6.65 4.46
N VAL A 172 12.30 5.72 4.90
CA VAL A 172 10.83 5.90 4.85
C VAL A 172 10.27 6.61 6.10
N GLY A 173 11.14 7.12 6.98
CA GLY A 173 10.76 7.82 8.21
C GLY A 173 10.13 6.91 9.27
N ARG A 174 10.41 5.60 9.23
CA ARG A 174 9.89 4.58 10.14
C ARG A 174 11.01 3.65 10.60
N GLU A 175 11.79 4.07 11.58
CA GLU A 175 12.92 3.28 12.09
C GLU A 175 12.49 1.89 12.59
N TRP A 176 11.29 1.79 13.19
CA TRP A 176 10.69 0.56 13.68
C TRP A 176 10.34 -0.44 12.56
N LEU A 177 10.19 0.01 11.30
CA LEU A 177 9.88 -0.85 10.16
C LEU A 177 11.08 -1.72 9.77
N GLY A 178 12.30 -1.24 9.99
CA GLY A 178 13.51 -1.94 9.59
C GLY A 178 13.65 -3.33 10.22
N PRO A 179 13.54 -3.47 11.55
CA PRO A 179 13.53 -4.78 12.21
C PRO A 179 12.45 -5.73 11.68
N LEU A 180 11.22 -5.25 11.46
CA LEU A 180 10.09 -6.05 10.96
C LEU A 180 10.32 -6.51 9.52
N ALA A 181 10.80 -5.60 8.66
CA ALA A 181 11.16 -5.92 7.29
C ALA A 181 12.32 -6.93 7.22
N ALA A 182 13.23 -6.96 8.21
CA ALA A 182 14.34 -7.90 8.25
C ALA A 182 13.93 -9.34 8.59
N THR A 183 12.77 -9.54 9.23
CA THR A 183 12.23 -10.86 9.57
C THR A 183 11.34 -11.45 8.46
N ASP A 184 10.96 -10.63 7.47
CA ASP A 184 10.06 -11.03 6.39
C ASP A 184 10.81 -11.63 5.19
N HIS A 185 11.31 -12.85 5.37
CA HIS A 185 12.13 -13.56 4.37
C HIS A 185 11.38 -13.91 3.08
N GLY A 186 10.05 -13.97 3.11
CA GLY A 186 9.21 -14.22 1.95
C GLY A 186 8.80 -12.96 1.19
N SER A 187 9.44 -11.81 1.46
CA SER A 187 9.07 -10.54 0.83
C SER A 187 9.74 -10.34 -0.54
N PRO A 188 9.14 -9.50 -1.41
CA PRO A 188 9.72 -9.15 -2.71
C PRO A 188 11.13 -8.54 -2.58
N LEU A 189 11.40 -7.89 -1.45
CA LEU A 189 12.69 -7.29 -1.12
C LEU A 189 13.79 -8.34 -0.95
N PHE A 190 13.50 -9.46 -0.30
CA PHE A 190 14.43 -10.58 -0.16
C PHE A 190 14.62 -11.33 -1.47
N ALA A 191 13.57 -11.49 -2.27
CA ALA A 191 13.66 -12.07 -3.61
C ALA A 191 14.60 -11.25 -4.53
N TRP A 192 14.43 -9.92 -4.55
CA TRP A 192 15.31 -8.98 -5.27
C TRP A 192 16.76 -9.08 -4.79
N LYS A 193 16.98 -9.06 -3.47
CA LYS A 193 18.33 -9.19 -2.89
C LYS A 193 18.97 -10.53 -3.28
N GLY A 194 18.23 -11.62 -3.19
CA GLY A 194 18.70 -12.96 -3.57
C GLY A 194 19.09 -13.03 -5.04
N ALA A 195 18.28 -12.44 -5.93
CA ALA A 195 18.58 -12.35 -7.36
C ALA A 195 19.86 -11.53 -7.64
N LEU A 196 20.06 -10.39 -6.96
CA LEU A 196 21.31 -9.61 -7.07
C LEU A 196 22.55 -10.41 -6.64
N VAL A 197 22.43 -11.22 -5.59
CA VAL A 197 23.54 -12.08 -5.11
C VAL A 197 23.84 -13.18 -6.12
N ARG A 198 22.82 -13.82 -6.70
CA ARG A 198 23.00 -14.87 -7.72
C ARG A 198 23.61 -14.33 -9.01
N ALA A 199 23.09 -13.21 -9.52
CA ALA A 199 23.60 -12.54 -10.72
C ALA A 199 25.09 -12.21 -10.60
N ARG A 200 25.56 -11.81 -9.41
CA ARG A 200 26.98 -11.51 -9.17
C ARG A 200 27.87 -12.73 -8.98
N ARG A 201 27.32 -13.86 -8.56
CA ARG A 201 28.06 -15.12 -8.44
C ARG A 201 28.26 -15.79 -9.81
N GLY A 202 27.77 -15.19 -10.90
CA GLY A 202 27.80 -15.79 -12.23
C GLY A 202 26.98 -17.08 -12.32
N GLN A 203 26.04 -17.30 -11.39
CA GLN A 203 25.22 -18.51 -11.31
C GLN A 203 23.95 -18.42 -12.18
N SER A 204 23.89 -17.46 -13.11
CA SER A 204 22.72 -17.25 -13.98
C SER A 204 23.09 -17.53 -15.43
N GLU A 205 22.83 -18.76 -15.89
CA GLU A 205 22.67 -19.12 -17.30
C GLU A 205 21.52 -20.13 -17.48
N PRO A 206 20.66 -20.00 -18.51
CA PRO A 206 20.24 -18.77 -19.17
C PRO A 206 19.33 -17.96 -18.22
N ALA A 207 19.33 -16.63 -18.37
CA ALA A 207 18.56 -15.70 -17.54
C ALA A 207 17.04 -15.91 -17.69
N GLY A 208 16.49 -16.87 -16.96
CA GLY A 208 15.05 -17.01 -16.78
C GLY A 208 14.50 -15.87 -15.91
N PHE A 209 13.19 -15.63 -16.01
CA PHE A 209 12.48 -14.63 -15.20
C PHE A 209 12.75 -14.73 -13.68
N ALA A 210 13.15 -15.91 -13.18
CA ALA A 210 13.45 -16.15 -11.77
C ALA A 210 14.75 -15.50 -11.26
N ASP A 211 15.67 -15.15 -12.16
CA ASP A 211 16.98 -14.58 -11.85
C ASP A 211 17.09 -13.08 -12.13
N ASP A 212 16.09 -12.51 -12.79
CA ASP A 212 16.02 -11.07 -12.99
C ASP A 212 15.60 -10.37 -11.67
N PRO A 213 16.45 -9.54 -11.07
CA PRO A 213 16.14 -8.88 -9.80
C PRO A 213 14.93 -7.95 -9.90
N TRP A 214 14.63 -7.40 -11.08
CA TRP A 214 13.54 -6.45 -11.30
C TRP A 214 12.24 -7.13 -11.73
N TRP A 215 12.21 -8.46 -11.75
CA TRP A 215 10.99 -9.22 -12.01
C TRP A 215 10.20 -9.43 -10.72
N VAL A 216 8.94 -8.98 -10.72
CA VAL A 216 8.01 -9.22 -9.61
C VAL A 216 7.29 -10.53 -9.87
N ARG A 217 7.61 -11.53 -9.05
CA ARG A 217 6.96 -12.85 -9.11
C ARG A 217 5.45 -12.74 -8.85
N GLN A 218 4.68 -13.68 -9.39
CA GLN A 218 3.22 -13.64 -9.31
C GLN A 218 2.72 -13.63 -7.85
N GLU A 219 3.34 -14.41 -6.97
CA GLU A 219 3.05 -14.45 -5.53
C GLU A 219 3.30 -13.11 -4.79
N HIS A 220 4.01 -12.19 -5.44
CA HIS A 220 4.36 -10.88 -4.92
C HIS A 220 3.58 -9.75 -5.57
N GLN A 221 2.78 -10.04 -6.60
CA GLN A 221 1.98 -9.02 -7.27
C GLN A 221 0.83 -8.59 -6.35
N PRO A 222 0.73 -7.29 -6.01
CA PRO A 222 -0.35 -6.81 -5.17
C PRO A 222 -1.70 -6.97 -5.86
N ALA A 223 -2.73 -7.29 -5.09
CA ALA A 223 -4.09 -7.36 -5.60
C ALA A 223 -4.52 -6.01 -6.21
N THR A 224 -5.20 -6.06 -7.36
CA THR A 224 -5.70 -4.85 -8.02
C THR A 224 -6.86 -4.25 -7.22
N MET A 225 -7.04 -2.92 -7.31
CA MET A 225 -8.16 -2.23 -6.66
C MET A 225 -9.50 -2.84 -7.09
N ALA A 226 -9.69 -3.02 -8.41
CA ALA A 226 -10.88 -3.66 -8.97
C ALA A 226 -11.10 -5.08 -8.41
N GLY A 227 -10.03 -5.88 -8.31
CA GLY A 227 -10.10 -7.23 -7.76
C GLY A 227 -10.54 -7.22 -6.29
N GLN A 228 -9.93 -6.37 -5.46
CA GLN A 228 -10.28 -6.25 -4.05
C GLN A 228 -11.71 -5.74 -3.84
N LEU A 229 -12.18 -4.77 -4.64
CA LEU A 229 -13.56 -4.29 -4.59
C LEU A 229 -14.56 -5.39 -4.98
N ARG A 230 -14.28 -6.18 -6.01
CA ARG A 230 -15.14 -7.31 -6.43
C ARG A 230 -15.24 -8.38 -5.34
N VAL A 231 -14.11 -8.76 -4.74
CA VAL A 231 -14.09 -9.70 -3.60
C VAL A 231 -14.94 -9.15 -2.45
N ARG A 232 -14.76 -7.88 -2.10
CA ARG A 232 -15.54 -7.25 -1.02
C ARG A 232 -17.04 -7.19 -1.32
N VAL A 233 -17.43 -6.86 -2.53
CA VAL A 233 -18.84 -6.89 -2.96
C VAL A 233 -19.40 -8.31 -2.84
N LYS A 234 -18.61 -9.33 -3.21
CA LYS A 234 -18.97 -10.73 -3.05
C LYS A 234 -19.12 -11.12 -1.57
N GLU A 235 -18.20 -10.72 -0.71
CA GLU A 235 -18.24 -10.97 0.74
C GLU A 235 -19.45 -10.28 1.39
N LYS A 236 -19.73 -9.02 1.06
CA LYS A 236 -20.95 -8.32 1.53
C LYS A 236 -22.24 -9.01 1.05
N LYS A 237 -22.21 -9.64 -0.12
CA LYS A 237 -23.34 -10.39 -0.68
C LYS A 237 -23.43 -11.83 -0.18
N ALA A 238 -22.36 -12.40 0.40
CA ALA A 238 -22.33 -13.77 0.86
C ALA A 238 -23.27 -13.97 2.07
N PRO A 239 -24.04 -15.06 2.12
CA PRO A 239 -24.85 -15.40 3.29
C PRO A 239 -23.92 -15.60 4.50
N GLY A 240 -24.24 -14.93 5.62
CA GLY A 240 -23.41 -14.94 6.85
C GLY A 240 -22.48 -13.74 7.06
N SER A 241 -22.31 -12.86 6.07
CA SER A 241 -21.66 -11.54 6.27
C SER A 241 -22.61 -10.59 7.01
N GLY A 242 -22.11 -9.87 8.01
CA GLY A 242 -22.89 -9.15 9.05
C GLY A 242 -23.94 -8.14 8.57
N THR A 243 -24.04 -7.84 7.28
CA THR A 243 -25.09 -6.98 6.70
C THR A 243 -26.25 -7.75 6.04
N ARG A 244 -26.11 -9.06 5.80
CA ARG A 244 -27.10 -9.87 5.06
C ARG A 244 -27.73 -11.01 5.84
N TRP A 245 -27.42 -11.17 7.13
CA TRP A 245 -28.08 -12.17 7.99
C TRP A 245 -29.60 -12.00 7.97
N ARG A 246 -30.11 -10.77 7.79
CA ARG A 246 -31.55 -10.51 7.62
C ARG A 246 -32.19 -11.25 6.43
N SER A 247 -31.41 -11.62 5.41
CA SER A 247 -31.91 -12.41 4.28
C SER A 247 -31.78 -13.92 4.46
N THR A 248 -30.97 -14.36 5.43
CA THR A 248 -30.67 -15.78 5.70
C THR A 248 -31.41 -16.29 6.93
N VAL A 249 -31.79 -15.39 7.84
CA VAL A 249 -32.50 -15.69 9.08
C VAL A 249 -34.03 -15.61 8.86
N PRO A 250 -34.79 -16.66 9.21
CA PRO A 250 -36.25 -16.65 9.21
C PRO A 250 -36.84 -15.40 9.86
N ALA A 251 -37.97 -14.92 9.35
CA ALA A 251 -38.59 -13.66 9.81
C ALA A 251 -38.84 -13.63 11.33
N GLU A 252 -39.21 -14.77 11.92
CA GLU A 252 -39.44 -14.91 13.36
C GLU A 252 -38.15 -14.71 14.18
N GLN A 253 -37.04 -15.30 13.73
CA GLN A 253 -35.74 -15.13 14.38
C GLN A 253 -35.16 -13.72 14.18
N ARG A 254 -35.50 -13.05 13.07
CA ARG A 254 -35.14 -11.64 12.87
C ARG A 254 -35.82 -10.71 13.86
N MET A 255 -37.13 -10.85 14.05
CA MET A 255 -37.89 -10.06 15.02
C MET A 255 -37.30 -10.21 16.42
N TRP A 256 -36.94 -11.43 16.80
CA TRP A 256 -36.32 -11.70 18.09
C TRP A 256 -34.95 -11.01 18.25
N ILE A 257 -34.09 -11.08 17.23
CA ILE A 257 -32.77 -10.40 17.25
C ILE A 257 -32.93 -8.87 17.27
N GLU A 258 -33.88 -8.31 16.52
CA GLU A 258 -34.12 -6.87 16.49
C GLU A 258 -34.63 -6.34 17.85
N ASN A 259 -35.51 -7.09 18.52
CA ASN A 259 -35.94 -6.75 19.88
C ASN A 259 -34.77 -6.78 20.86
N LEU A 260 -33.90 -7.80 20.80
CA LEU A 260 -32.71 -7.87 21.68
C LEU A 260 -31.74 -6.71 21.46
N ILE A 261 -31.56 -6.27 20.21
CA ILE A 261 -30.71 -5.12 19.90
C ILE A 261 -31.33 -3.83 20.45
N SER A 262 -32.64 -3.64 20.26
CA SER A 262 -33.38 -2.48 20.78
C SER A 262 -33.30 -2.42 22.32
N ASP A 263 -33.51 -3.54 22.99
CA ASP A 263 -33.40 -3.64 24.46
C ASP A 263 -31.98 -3.31 24.95
N ALA A 264 -30.95 -3.78 24.24
CA ALA A 264 -29.56 -3.48 24.57
C ALA A 264 -29.21 -2.00 24.35
N GLU A 265 -29.71 -1.37 23.29
CA GLU A 265 -29.54 0.06 23.03
C GLU A 265 -30.23 0.91 24.10
N GLU A 266 -31.43 0.50 24.54
CA GLU A 266 -32.15 1.17 25.63
C GLU A 266 -31.39 1.05 26.96
N GLN A 267 -30.88 -0.14 27.30
CA GLN A 267 -30.06 -0.35 28.49
C GLN A 267 -28.78 0.47 28.49
N LEU A 268 -28.08 0.56 27.35
CA LEU A 268 -26.89 1.39 27.20
C LEU A 268 -27.21 2.88 27.35
N THR A 269 -28.38 3.32 26.85
CA THR A 269 -28.85 4.69 27.01
C THR A 269 -29.20 4.99 28.46
N GLN A 270 -29.83 4.06 29.18
CA GLN A 270 -30.11 4.18 30.61
C GLN A 270 -28.83 4.22 31.46
N LEU A 271 -27.81 3.43 31.11
CA LEU A 271 -26.51 3.46 31.77
C LEU A 271 -25.77 4.78 31.54
N ARG A 272 -25.92 5.40 30.36
CA ARG A 272 -25.36 6.71 30.05
C ARG A 272 -26.14 7.87 30.67
N GLY A 273 -27.45 7.70 30.92
CA GLY A 273 -28.33 8.69 31.53
C GLY A 273 -28.34 8.68 33.07
N ARG A 274 -27.71 7.69 33.72
CA ARG A 274 -27.60 7.66 35.18
C ARG A 274 -26.45 8.58 35.66
N PRO A 275 -26.72 9.64 36.45
CA PRO A 275 -25.64 10.35 37.12
C PRO A 275 -24.95 9.41 38.11
N CYS A 276 -23.61 9.37 38.07
CA CYS A 276 -22.80 8.66 39.06
C CYS A 276 -23.19 9.14 40.47
N ARG A 277 -23.90 8.31 41.23
CA ARG A 277 -23.95 8.45 42.69
C ARG A 277 -22.60 8.01 43.23
N VAL A 278 -21.68 8.96 43.33
CA VAL A 278 -20.49 8.83 44.15
C VAL A 278 -20.98 8.90 45.60
N TYR A 279 -21.01 7.76 46.28
CA TYR A 279 -21.15 7.74 47.74
C TYR A 279 -19.79 8.13 48.31
N LEU A 280 -19.75 9.31 48.96
CA LEU A 280 -18.70 9.70 49.91
C LEU A 280 -18.88 8.93 51.22
#